data_AF-A0ABD3XGA4-F1
#
_entry.id   AF-A0ABD3XGA4-F1
#
_cell.length_a   1.000
_cell.length_b   1.000
_cell.length_c   1.000
_cell.angle_alpha   90.00
_cell.angle_beta   90.00
_cell.angle_gamma   90.00
#
_symmetry.space_group_name_H-M   'P 1'
#
loop_
_entity.id
_entity.type
_entity.pdbx_description
1 polymer ?
#
loop_
_entity_poly.entity_id
_entity_poly.type
_entity_poly.pdbx_seq_one_letter_code
_entity_poly.pdbx_strand_id
1 'polypeptide(L)'
;TKETDLQGMLSPGFLISLVKQSADTKETDLLGMPSLGFLISLVKQSADTKEIDLQGMLSPGFLISLVKQSADTKYIDLQGMLSPGFLISLVKQSADTKETDLQGMLSLGFLISLVKQSADTKDIDLQGMLSPGFLISLVKQ
;
A
#
# COMPACT_ATOMS: atom_id res chain seq x y z
N THR A 1 13.90 -17.77 1.81
CA THR A 1 13.04 -16.56 1.82
C THR A 1 11.61 -17.02 2.00
N LYS A 2 10.85 -16.39 2.90
CA LYS A 2 9.45 -16.76 3.14
C LYS A 2 8.52 -15.92 2.27
N GLU A 3 7.36 -16.46 1.97
CA GLU A 3 6.21 -15.76 1.39
C GLU A 3 5.19 -15.51 2.53
N THR A 4 4.38 -14.48 2.41
CA THR A 4 3.37 -14.13 3.42
C THR A 4 2.08 -13.83 2.71
N ASP A 5 1.18 -14.82 2.73
CA ASP A 5 -0.07 -14.73 1.98
C ASP A 5 -1.21 -14.69 2.97
N LEU A 6 -2.06 -13.67 2.84
CA LEU A 6 -3.31 -13.60 3.56
C LEU A 6 -4.45 -13.52 2.56
N GLN A 7 -5.29 -14.55 2.56
CA GLN A 7 -6.42 -14.66 1.64
C GLN A 7 -7.71 -14.85 2.43
N GLY A 8 -8.75 -14.07 2.13
CA GLY A 8 -10.06 -14.29 2.75
C GLY A 8 -11.09 -13.19 2.51
N MET A 9 -12.36 -13.53 2.75
CA MET A 9 -13.45 -12.55 2.78
C MET A 9 -13.46 -11.89 4.16
N LEU A 10 -13.21 -10.59 4.22
CA LEU A 10 -13.05 -9.87 5.48
C LEU A 10 -14.34 -9.08 5.76
N SER A 11 -14.88 -9.30 6.96
CA SER A 11 -16.06 -8.58 7.45
C SER A 11 -15.74 -7.09 7.68
N PRO A 12 -16.75 -6.20 7.73
CA PRO A 12 -16.52 -4.78 7.94
C PRO A 12 -15.77 -4.50 9.24
N GLY A 13 -14.91 -3.47 9.25
CA GLY A 13 -14.19 -3.02 10.45
C GLY A 13 -12.92 -3.80 10.79
N PHE A 14 -12.40 -4.62 9.87
CA PHE A 14 -11.22 -5.44 10.14
C PHE A 14 -9.92 -4.65 9.89
N LEU A 15 -8.92 -4.90 10.75
CA LEU A 15 -7.59 -4.29 10.65
C LEU A 15 -6.57 -5.39 10.40
N ILE A 16 -5.77 -5.27 9.35
CA ILE A 16 -4.57 -6.08 9.16
C ILE A 16 -3.35 -5.22 9.49
N SER A 17 -2.55 -5.67 10.45
CA SER A 17 -1.24 -5.09 10.72
C SER A 17 -0.17 -6.16 10.58
N LEU A 18 0.73 -5.97 9.62
CA LEU A 18 1.92 -6.82 9.44
C LEU A 18 3.16 -6.00 9.82
N VAL A 19 3.82 -6.41 10.91
CA VAL A 19 5.05 -5.79 11.38
C VAL A 19 6.22 -6.74 11.16
N LYS A 20 7.23 -6.31 10.42
CA LYS A 20 8.47 -7.06 10.16
C LYS A 20 9.68 -6.22 10.57
N GLN A 21 10.55 -6.77 11.41
CA GLN A 21 11.67 -6.00 12.00
C GLN A 21 13.06 -6.35 11.46
N SER A 22 13.27 -7.54 10.88
CA SER A 22 14.58 -7.93 10.31
C SER A 22 14.50 -9.13 9.36
N ALA A 23 13.28 -9.51 8.94
CA ALA A 23 13.07 -10.75 8.20
C ALA A 23 12.75 -10.43 6.74
N ASP A 24 13.72 -10.71 5.88
CA ASP A 24 13.55 -10.54 4.44
C ASP A 24 12.46 -11.47 3.93
N THR A 25 11.58 -10.89 3.12
CA THR A 25 10.47 -11.62 2.52
C THR A 25 10.62 -11.57 1.01
N LYS A 26 10.31 -12.65 0.32
CA LYS A 26 10.27 -12.59 -1.14
C LYS A 26 9.05 -11.76 -1.56
N GLU A 27 7.91 -12.10 -0.99
CA GLU A 27 6.60 -11.70 -1.48
C GLU A 27 5.65 -11.51 -0.30
N THR A 28 4.75 -10.54 -0.38
CA THR A 28 3.72 -10.32 0.63
C THR A 28 2.44 -9.99 -0.10
N ASP A 29 1.53 -10.97 -0.08
CA ASP A 29 0.29 -10.91 -0.85
C ASP A 29 -0.88 -10.82 0.11
N LEU A 30 -1.71 -9.80 -0.08
CA LEU A 30 -2.97 -9.68 0.63
C LEU A 30 -4.10 -9.62 -0.39
N LEU A 31 -4.88 -10.70 -0.43
CA LEU A 31 -6.06 -10.83 -1.26
C LEU A 31 -7.31 -10.77 -0.38
N GLY A 32 -8.14 -9.75 -0.58
CA GLY A 32 -9.36 -9.59 0.20
C GLY A 32 -10.52 -8.97 -0.55
N MET A 33 -11.74 -9.38 -0.23
CA MET A 33 -12.96 -8.64 -0.57
C MET A 33 -13.53 -7.98 0.69
N PRO A 34 -12.87 -6.94 1.22
CA PRO A 34 -13.35 -6.27 2.42
C PRO A 34 -14.67 -5.56 2.14
N SER A 35 -15.67 -5.91 2.94
CA SER A 35 -16.82 -5.04 3.13
C SER A 35 -16.41 -3.86 4.03
N LEU A 36 -16.96 -2.67 3.77
CA LEU A 36 -16.71 -1.34 4.39
C LEU A 36 -15.72 -1.24 5.58
N GLY A 37 -14.83 -0.24 5.54
CA GLY A 37 -14.06 0.21 6.70
C GLY A 37 -12.90 -0.72 7.09
N PHE A 38 -11.80 -0.68 6.34
CA PHE A 38 -10.68 -1.60 6.54
C PHE A 38 -9.34 -0.87 6.50
N LEU A 39 -8.37 -1.35 7.29
CA LEU A 39 -7.03 -0.77 7.32
C LEU A 39 -5.97 -1.86 7.12
N ILE A 40 -5.09 -1.68 6.15
CA ILE A 40 -3.84 -2.43 6.01
C ILE A 40 -2.70 -1.55 6.49
N SER A 41 -1.98 -2.00 7.50
CA SER A 41 -0.74 -1.38 7.96
C SER A 41 0.42 -2.35 7.78
N LEU A 42 1.34 -2.02 6.90
CA LEU A 42 2.60 -2.73 6.75
C LEU A 42 3.72 -1.89 7.36
N VAL A 43 4.33 -2.36 8.44
CA VAL A 43 5.48 -1.71 9.06
C VAL A 43 6.70 -2.58 8.88
N LYS A 44 7.71 -2.05 8.19
CA LYS A 44 8.99 -2.72 7.96
C LYS A 44 10.13 -1.91 8.55
N GLN A 45 10.90 -2.54 9.41
CA GLN A 45 12.18 -2.04 9.89
C GLN A 45 13.25 -2.98 9.37
N SER A 46 14.31 -2.48 8.73
CA SER A 46 15.51 -3.24 8.34
C SER A 46 15.25 -4.60 7.66
N ALA A 47 14.17 -4.72 6.88
CA ALA A 47 13.72 -5.98 6.30
C ALA A 47 13.31 -5.75 4.85
N ASP A 48 14.06 -6.34 3.94
CA ASP A 48 13.83 -6.13 2.52
C ASP A 48 12.68 -6.99 2.02
N THR A 49 12.02 -6.51 0.96
CA THR A 49 11.00 -7.29 0.28
C THR A 49 11.11 -7.12 -1.21
N LYS A 50 11.03 -8.20 -1.99
CA LYS A 50 11.02 -7.98 -3.44
C LYS A 50 9.70 -7.35 -3.86
N GLU A 51 8.60 -7.90 -3.37
CA GLU A 51 7.27 -7.57 -3.89
C GLU A 51 6.23 -7.51 -2.78
N ILE A 52 5.34 -6.54 -2.89
CA ILE A 52 4.14 -6.40 -2.07
C ILE A 52 2.99 -6.26 -3.04
N ASP A 53 2.07 -7.21 -3.03
CA ASP A 53 0.85 -7.17 -3.84
C ASP A 53 -0.37 -7.10 -2.94
N LEU A 54 -1.19 -6.06 -3.11
CA LEU A 54 -2.48 -5.93 -2.44
C LEU A 54 -3.59 -5.91 -3.49
N GLN A 55 -4.39 -6.97 -3.58
CA GLN A 55 -5.54 -7.02 -4.49
C GLN A 55 -6.87 -7.13 -3.73
N GLY A 56 -7.89 -6.38 -4.18
CA GLY A 56 -9.22 -6.50 -3.60
C GLY A 56 -10.33 -5.61 -4.16
N MET A 57 -11.58 -5.96 -3.84
CA MET A 57 -12.71 -5.03 -3.95
C MET A 57 -12.75 -4.18 -2.69
N LEU A 58 -12.34 -2.91 -2.80
CA LEU A 58 -12.18 -2.04 -1.65
C LEU A 58 -13.42 -1.16 -1.53
N SER A 59 -14.30 -1.57 -0.62
CA SER A 59 -15.47 -0.80 -0.20
C SER A 59 -15.06 0.54 0.44
N PRO A 60 -15.97 1.52 0.58
CA PRO A 60 -15.63 2.84 1.15
C PRO A 60 -14.91 2.75 2.50
N GLY A 61 -14.01 3.71 2.76
CA GLY A 61 -13.29 3.83 4.03
C GLY A 61 -12.11 2.88 4.20
N PHE A 62 -11.37 2.61 3.12
CA PHE A 62 -10.18 1.76 3.15
C PHE A 62 -8.89 2.58 3.27
N LEU A 63 -7.98 2.18 4.15
CA LEU A 63 -6.69 2.84 4.33
C LEU A 63 -5.55 1.83 4.17
N ILE A 64 -4.58 2.16 3.32
CA ILE A 64 -3.29 1.46 3.24
C ILE A 64 -2.23 2.38 3.82
N SER A 65 -1.50 1.89 4.80
CA SER A 65 -0.32 2.54 5.35
C SER A 65 0.87 1.61 5.21
N LEU A 66 1.87 2.03 4.46
CA LEU A 66 3.16 1.38 4.39
C LEU A 66 4.21 2.27 5.02
N VAL A 67 4.76 1.84 6.15
CA VAL A 67 5.83 2.52 6.87
C VAL A 67 7.11 1.69 6.74
N LYS A 68 8.16 2.29 6.19
CA LYS A 68 9.45 1.63 5.98
C LYS A 68 10.57 2.44 6.61
N GLN A 69 11.41 1.76 7.37
CA GLN A 69 12.61 2.31 7.99
C GLN A 69 13.79 1.42 7.63
N SER A 70 14.74 1.94 6.85
CA SER A 70 15.93 1.20 6.41
C SER A 70 15.61 -0.13 5.70
N ALA A 71 14.51 -0.19 4.95
CA ALA A 71 13.95 -1.40 4.38
C ALA A 71 13.55 -1.18 2.92
N ASP A 72 14.20 -1.89 2.00
CA ASP A 72 13.99 -1.69 0.58
C ASP A 72 12.82 -2.54 0.06
N THR A 73 12.18 -2.04 -0.99
CA THR A 73 11.24 -2.85 -1.76
C THR A 73 11.44 -2.68 -3.24
N LYS A 74 11.41 -3.75 -4.03
CA LYS A 74 11.52 -3.56 -5.48
C LYS A 74 10.20 -3.07 -6.05
N TYR A 75 9.11 -3.78 -5.77
CA TYR A 75 7.80 -3.54 -6.37
C TYR A 75 6.72 -3.45 -5.30
N ILE A 76 5.81 -2.50 -5.48
CA ILE A 76 4.55 -2.41 -4.77
C ILE A 76 3.47 -2.37 -5.85
N ASP A 77 2.58 -3.34 -5.86
CA ASP A 77 1.40 -3.37 -6.72
C ASP A 77 0.14 -3.32 -5.87
N LEU A 78 -0.78 -2.44 -6.23
CA LEU A 78 -2.04 -2.22 -5.54
C LEU A 78 -3.16 -2.23 -6.57
N GLN A 79 -3.94 -3.32 -6.61
CA GLN A 79 -5.01 -3.50 -7.57
C GLN A 79 -6.39 -3.54 -6.90
N GLY A 80 -7.37 -2.77 -7.39
CA GLY A 80 -8.73 -2.90 -6.87
C GLY A 80 -9.79 -1.92 -7.39
N MET A 81 -11.07 -2.25 -7.13
CA MET A 81 -12.14 -1.25 -7.20
C MET A 81 -12.10 -0.39 -5.94
N LEU A 82 -11.81 0.89 -6.09
CA LEU A 82 -11.58 1.83 -4.99
C LEU A 82 -12.80 2.72 -4.84
N SER A 83 -13.70 2.32 -3.94
CA SER A 83 -14.88 3.11 -3.57
C SER A 83 -14.49 4.38 -2.80
N PRO A 84 -15.39 5.37 -2.62
CA PRO A 84 -15.00 6.66 -2.07
C PRO A 84 -14.36 6.59 -0.68
N GLY A 85 -13.45 7.53 -0.39
CA GLY A 85 -12.80 7.64 0.93
C GLY A 85 -11.67 6.64 1.14
N PHE A 86 -10.85 6.43 0.11
CA PHE A 86 -9.68 5.58 0.17
C PHE A 86 -8.40 6.43 0.37
N LEU A 87 -7.48 5.95 1.22
CA LEU A 87 -6.21 6.61 1.48
C LEU A 87 -5.03 5.64 1.35
N ILE A 88 -4.04 5.98 0.53
CA ILE A 88 -2.70 5.36 0.56
C ILE A 88 -1.72 6.33 1.20
N SER A 89 -1.05 5.86 2.24
CA SER A 89 0.09 6.53 2.88
C SER A 89 1.32 5.66 2.77
N LEU A 90 2.38 6.21 2.20
CA LEU A 90 3.67 5.58 2.04
C LEU A 90 4.71 6.45 2.74
N VAL A 91 5.14 6.03 3.92
CA VAL A 91 6.16 6.74 4.72
C VAL A 91 7.45 5.95 4.65
N LYS A 92 8.52 6.57 4.16
CA LYS A 92 9.83 5.95 3.97
C LYS A 92 10.91 6.77 4.65
N GLN A 93 11.71 6.13 5.48
CA GLN A 93 12.91 6.70 6.09
C GLN A 93 14.11 5.82 5.72
N SER A 94 15.06 6.37 4.96
CA SER A 94 16.24 5.64 4.47
C SER A 94 15.90 4.33 3.75
N ALA A 95 14.81 4.30 3.01
CA ALA A 95 14.20 3.10 2.46
C ALA A 95 13.77 3.34 1.01
N ASP A 96 14.29 2.55 0.08
CA ASP A 96 14.04 2.76 -1.34
C ASP A 96 12.88 1.91 -1.85
N THR A 97 12.23 2.41 -2.90
CA THR A 97 11.37 1.57 -3.72
C THR A 97 11.68 1.76 -5.19
N LYS A 98 11.79 0.70 -5.98
CA LYS A 98 12.02 0.90 -7.41
C LYS A 98 10.75 1.39 -8.07
N GLU A 99 9.67 0.66 -7.88
CA GLU A 99 8.43 0.91 -8.61
C GLU A 99 7.23 0.77 -7.70
N THR A 100 6.21 1.58 -7.96
CA THR A 100 4.92 1.52 -7.29
C THR A 100 3.84 1.68 -8.34
N ASP A 101 3.07 0.62 -8.55
CA ASP A 101 1.93 0.59 -9.46
C ASP A 101 0.64 0.57 -8.65
N LEU A 102 -0.31 1.37 -9.09
CA LEU A 102 -1.64 1.51 -8.49
C LEU A 102 -2.65 1.45 -9.63
N GLN A 103 -3.37 0.33 -9.69
CA GLN A 103 -4.39 0.10 -10.71
C GLN A 103 -5.77 0.00 -10.07
N GLY A 104 -6.72 0.82 -10.53
CA GLY A 104 -8.08 0.71 -9.99
C GLY A 104 -9.09 1.72 -10.50
N MET A 105 -10.35 1.45 -10.20
CA MET A 105 -11.43 2.43 -10.43
C MET A 105 -11.45 3.40 -9.24
N LEU A 106 -10.89 4.59 -9.40
CA LEU A 106 -10.66 5.59 -8.36
C LEU A 106 -11.84 6.55 -8.23
N SER A 107 -12.79 6.20 -7.36
CA SER A 107 -13.94 7.10 -7.09
C SER A 107 -13.61 8.21 -6.08
N LEU A 108 -14.55 9.15 -5.89
CA LEU A 108 -14.38 10.41 -5.14
C LEU A 108 -13.61 10.26 -3.80
N GLY A 109 -12.76 11.24 -3.46
CA GLY A 109 -12.15 11.33 -2.13
C GLY A 109 -11.00 10.34 -1.91
N PHE A 110 -10.19 10.14 -2.96
CA PHE A 110 -8.99 9.32 -2.89
C PHE A 110 -7.75 10.20 -2.61
N LEU A 111 -6.90 9.77 -1.68
CA LEU A 111 -5.66 10.46 -1.33
C LEU A 111 -4.46 9.52 -1.39
N ILE A 112 -3.44 9.89 -2.16
CA ILE A 112 -2.10 9.31 -2.08
C ILE A 112 -1.18 10.31 -1.37
N SER A 113 -0.52 9.86 -0.31
CA SER A 113 0.52 10.61 0.38
C SER A 113 1.81 9.80 0.40
N LEU A 114 2.85 10.31 -0.25
CA LEU A 114 4.21 9.77 -0.16
C LEU A 114 5.07 10.72 0.65
N VAL A 115 5.54 10.27 1.81
CA VAL A 115 6.50 11.00 2.64
C VAL A 115 7.81 10.24 2.63
N LYS A 116 8.87 10.89 2.16
CA LYS A 116 10.20 10.31 2.02
C LYS A 116 11.21 11.16 2.78
N GLN A 117 12.00 10.53 3.63
CA GLN A 117 13.16 11.12 4.28
C GLN A 117 14.39 10.28 3.92
N SER A 118 15.35 10.86 3.21
CA SER A 118 16.54 10.14 2.70
C SER A 118 16.19 8.85 1.92
N ALA A 119 15.08 8.87 1.19
CA ALA A 119 14.48 7.72 0.52
C ALA A 119 14.07 8.08 -0.91
N ASP A 120 14.21 7.14 -1.83
CA ASP A 120 13.85 7.34 -3.24
C ASP A 120 12.71 6.43 -3.71
N THR A 121 12.00 6.90 -4.73
CA THR A 121 11.16 6.02 -5.56
C THR A 121 11.39 6.38 -7.00
N LYS A 122 11.77 5.41 -7.83
CA LYS A 122 12.15 5.69 -9.22
C LYS A 122 10.90 5.99 -10.03
N ASP A 123 9.92 5.09 -9.97
CA ASP A 123 8.75 5.13 -10.81
C ASP A 123 7.47 4.97 -9.99
N ILE A 124 6.44 5.74 -10.35
CA ILE A 124 5.08 5.63 -9.82
C ILE A 124 4.15 5.63 -11.02
N ASP A 125 3.45 4.53 -11.22
CA ASP A 125 2.38 4.41 -12.21
C ASP A 125 1.02 4.45 -11.50
N LEU A 126 0.07 5.14 -12.13
CA LEU A 126 -1.27 5.37 -11.63
C LEU A 126 -2.26 5.18 -12.77
N GLN A 127 -2.90 4.02 -12.80
CA GLN A 127 -3.86 3.67 -13.83
C GLN A 127 -5.27 3.54 -13.25
N GLY A 128 -6.22 4.29 -13.81
CA GLY A 128 -7.58 4.25 -13.31
C GLY A 128 -8.52 5.33 -13.83
N MET A 129 -9.82 5.10 -13.66
CA MET A 129 -10.81 6.17 -13.82
C MET A 129 -10.73 7.09 -12.61
N LEU A 130 -10.22 8.32 -12.80
CA LEU A 130 -10.17 9.34 -11.75
C LEU A 130 -11.51 10.10 -11.70
N SER A 131 -12.21 9.97 -10.58
CA SER A 131 -13.33 10.85 -10.25
C SER A 131 -12.83 12.14 -9.56
N PRO A 132 -13.60 13.24 -9.55
CA PRO A 132 -13.23 14.46 -8.83
C PRO A 132 -12.82 14.24 -7.36
N GLY A 133 -11.97 15.09 -6.80
CA GLY A 133 -11.54 14.97 -5.39
C GLY A 133 -10.43 13.93 -5.16
N PHE A 134 -9.63 13.66 -6.18
CA PHE A 134 -8.37 12.93 -6.08
C PHE A 134 -7.22 13.89 -5.73
N LEU A 135 -6.38 13.52 -4.76
CA LEU A 135 -5.18 14.27 -4.36
C LEU A 135 -3.95 13.37 -4.31
N ILE A 136 -2.85 13.82 -4.91
CA ILE A 136 -1.52 13.25 -4.72
C ILE A 136 -0.66 14.28 -3.99
N SER A 137 -0.05 13.87 -2.89
CA SER A 137 0.96 14.61 -2.17
C SER A 137 2.27 13.83 -2.17
N LEU A 138 3.35 14.48 -2.62
CA LEU A 138 4.70 13.96 -2.53
C LEU A 138 5.54 14.93 -1.70
N VAL A 139 5.98 14.47 -0.54
CA VAL A 139 6.85 15.22 0.38
C VAL A 139 8.19 14.51 0.44
N LYS A 140 9.25 15.20 0.03
CA LYS A 140 10.64 14.73 0.16
C LYS A 140 11.36 15.67 1.14
N GLN A 141 11.88 15.11 2.24
CA GLN A 141 12.66 15.79 3.26
C GLN A 141 14.11 15.33 3.25
#